data_AF-A0A2N3Y5G0-F1
#
_entry.id   AF-A0A2N3Y5G0-F1
#
_cell.length_a   1.000
_cell.length_b   1.000
_cell.length_c   1.000
_cell.angle_alpha   90.00
_cell.angle_beta   90.00
_cell.angle_gamma   90.00
#
_symmetry.space_group_name_H-M   'P 1'
#
loop_
_entity.id
_entity.type
_entity.pdbx_description
1 polymer ?
#
loop_
_entity_poly.entity_id
_entity_poly.type
_entity_poly.pdbx_seq_one_letter_code
_entity_poly.pdbx_strand_id
1 'polypeptide(L)'
;MNELAERARSWLQDTYGPRVVLRGEEAILSTERAAFFGCGYVESDEPMLAATICVPLDGTEPFPASNAGPLDESLNVLGSAPGSWRWRVNAGNCVVATDAAVSGWPASALPWDPAGEVPGWWDRMLASYFPDAEVVTCATWEDVRRTIVDGGVGTRAVVWLRRQLGGREVAGHLLYADYADDAVVFLDGLRGTVAERNDAEVAELVVARFQRRRGDSVGGLLPWEVAAEEFAGAVEKAEAWLAYRYDGEVGLVGADPVDETERGWLFACTTRSFRDRGDWREQMLDAALVVPKAAGEQPFGLPNRDPWSWLDDWDAGKPGLMPPPEPGRAAWFGPMVAELGPVVGVGVHEHWFGVLEEIASFPVQTQVLVWLRRRDVRGRESVGHLLVAVNDTDGVRLFDPMDGRAQPLIETAPFELRVLRFGL
;
A
#
# COMPACT_ATOMS: atom_id res chain seq x y z
N MET A 1 -21.56 31.95 28.80
CA MET A 1 -21.16 30.60 28.36
C MET A 1 -20.50 30.78 27.01
N ASN A 2 -19.28 30.28 26.84
CA ASN A 2 -18.49 30.49 25.61
C ASN A 2 -18.98 29.52 24.52
N GLU A 3 -19.68 30.02 23.50
CA GLU A 3 -20.25 29.25 22.39
C GLU A 3 -19.20 28.34 21.70
N LEU A 4 -17.96 28.82 21.56
CA LEU A 4 -16.87 28.05 20.95
C LEU A 4 -16.46 26.86 21.82
N ALA A 5 -16.45 27.04 23.15
CA ALA A 5 -16.16 25.96 24.08
C ALA A 5 -17.29 24.91 24.09
N GLU A 6 -18.56 25.33 23.95
CA GLU A 6 -19.68 24.40 23.80
C GLU A 6 -19.57 23.55 22.54
N ARG A 7 -19.21 24.17 21.40
CA ARG A 7 -18.96 23.44 20.15
C ARG A 7 -17.84 22.42 20.30
N ALA A 8 -16.72 22.79 20.91
CA ALA A 8 -15.63 21.84 21.19
C ALA A 8 -16.07 20.69 22.12
N ARG A 9 -16.86 20.96 23.16
CA ARG A 9 -17.40 19.90 24.03
C ARG A 9 -18.32 18.94 23.29
N SER A 10 -19.22 19.46 22.45
CA SER A 10 -20.11 18.64 21.63
C SER A 10 -19.29 17.70 20.76
N TRP A 11 -18.29 18.23 20.06
CA TRP A 11 -17.43 17.44 19.20
C TRP A 11 -16.64 16.36 19.96
N LEU A 12 -16.09 16.70 21.13
CA LEU A 12 -15.41 15.73 22.00
C LEU A 12 -16.33 14.62 22.47
N GLN A 13 -17.57 14.97 22.86
CA GLN A 13 -18.58 13.99 23.28
C GLN A 13 -18.97 13.06 22.13
N ASP A 14 -19.13 13.58 20.91
CA ASP A 14 -19.48 12.79 19.73
C ASP A 14 -18.33 11.87 19.29
N THR A 15 -17.08 12.33 19.42
CA THR A 15 -15.89 11.61 18.94
C THR A 15 -15.34 10.61 19.95
N TYR A 16 -15.21 11.02 21.22
CA TYR A 16 -14.58 10.22 22.27
C TYR A 16 -15.57 9.66 23.28
N GLY A 17 -16.85 10.09 23.24
CA GLY A 17 -17.82 9.77 24.29
C GLY A 17 -17.47 10.47 25.60
N PRO A 18 -17.83 9.87 26.76
CA PRO A 18 -17.59 10.49 28.07
C PRO A 18 -16.12 10.47 28.52
N ARG A 19 -15.20 9.98 27.68
CA ARG A 19 -13.79 9.72 28.06
C ARG A 19 -12.92 10.96 28.06
N VAL A 20 -13.25 11.95 27.22
CA VAL A 20 -12.43 13.14 26.99
C VAL A 20 -13.27 14.38 27.20
N VAL A 21 -12.71 15.35 27.91
CA VAL A 21 -13.36 16.64 28.20
C VAL A 21 -12.42 17.80 27.87
N LEU A 22 -13.01 18.99 27.69
CA LEU A 22 -12.23 20.22 27.69
C LEU A 22 -11.59 20.47 29.06
N ARG A 23 -10.33 20.88 29.06
CA ARG A 23 -9.61 21.27 30.29
C ARG A 23 -10.06 22.62 30.85
N GLY A 24 -10.69 23.47 30.03
CA GLY A 24 -11.20 24.78 30.43
C GLY A 24 -12.07 25.44 29.36
N GLU A 25 -12.74 26.53 29.74
CA GLU A 25 -13.57 27.36 28.83
C GLU A 25 -12.77 28.46 28.11
N GLU A 26 -11.55 28.72 28.58
CA GLU A 26 -10.65 29.68 27.97
C GLU A 26 -9.80 28.99 26.91
N ALA A 27 -9.75 29.60 25.73
CA ALA A 27 -8.89 29.13 24.65
C ALA A 27 -7.41 29.20 25.05
N ILE A 28 -6.62 28.23 24.60
CA ILE A 28 -5.17 28.26 24.65
C ILE A 28 -4.65 29.40 23.79
N LEU A 29 -5.20 29.51 22.59
CA LEU A 29 -4.92 30.53 21.59
C LEU A 29 -6.22 30.87 20.87
N SER A 30 -6.45 32.15 20.60
CA SER A 30 -7.49 32.62 19.68
C SER A 30 -6.82 33.42 18.57
N THR A 31 -7.17 33.08 17.33
CA THR A 31 -6.64 33.70 16.12
C THR A 31 -7.76 34.39 15.35
N GLU A 32 -7.48 34.89 14.16
CA GLU A 32 -8.50 35.54 13.32
C GLU A 32 -9.57 34.56 12.82
N ARG A 33 -9.24 33.26 12.70
CA ARG A 33 -10.12 32.27 12.06
C ARG A 33 -10.48 31.10 12.96
N ALA A 34 -9.80 30.90 14.08
CA ALA A 34 -10.07 29.78 14.98
C ALA A 34 -9.78 30.10 16.45
N ALA A 35 -10.37 29.30 17.33
CA ALA A 35 -9.97 29.19 18.72
C ALA A 35 -9.49 27.77 19.03
N PHE A 36 -8.40 27.64 19.77
CA PHE A 36 -7.77 26.38 20.12
C PHE A 36 -8.00 26.09 21.60
N PHE A 37 -8.53 24.92 21.93
CA PHE A 37 -8.84 24.52 23.30
C PHE A 37 -8.09 23.25 23.68
N GLY A 38 -7.62 23.18 24.93
CA GLY A 38 -7.02 21.97 25.48
C GLY A 38 -8.08 20.95 25.88
N CYS A 39 -7.83 19.69 25.59
CA CYS A 39 -8.65 18.56 26.06
C CYS A 39 -7.79 17.52 26.78
N GLY A 40 -8.44 16.61 27.48
CA GLY A 40 -7.77 15.51 28.16
C GLY A 40 -8.75 14.48 28.70
N TYR A 41 -8.22 13.36 29.17
CA TYR A 41 -9.05 12.30 29.74
C TYR A 41 -9.70 12.71 31.05
N VAL A 42 -10.87 12.14 31.32
CA VAL A 42 -11.60 12.33 32.58
C VAL A 42 -10.98 11.50 33.71
N GLU A 43 -10.59 10.25 33.42
CA GLU A 43 -10.16 9.26 34.43
C GLU A 43 -8.64 8.99 34.39
N SER A 44 -7.87 9.77 33.64
CA SER A 44 -6.42 9.60 33.52
C SER A 44 -5.71 10.95 33.37
N ASP A 45 -4.53 11.05 33.98
CA ASP A 45 -3.59 12.16 33.80
C ASP A 45 -2.59 11.91 32.66
N GLU A 46 -2.67 10.75 32.01
CA GLU A 46 -1.86 10.48 30.82
C GLU A 46 -2.18 11.49 29.71
N PRO A 47 -1.15 12.08 29.08
CA PRO A 47 -1.36 13.02 27.99
C PRO A 47 -1.97 12.37 26.76
N MET A 48 -2.93 13.08 26.15
CA MET A 48 -3.44 12.73 24.83
C MET A 48 -2.44 13.10 23.74
N LEU A 49 -2.36 12.31 22.68
CA LEU A 49 -1.60 12.70 21.50
C LEU A 49 -2.28 13.87 20.79
N ALA A 50 -3.61 13.81 20.61
CA ALA A 50 -4.45 14.89 20.09
C ALA A 50 -5.07 15.78 21.20
N ALA A 51 -4.23 16.33 22.11
CA ALA A 51 -4.67 17.13 23.27
C ALA A 51 -5.19 18.55 22.95
N THR A 52 -5.43 18.89 21.68
CA THR A 52 -5.88 20.25 21.28
C THR A 52 -6.98 20.16 20.24
N ILE A 53 -8.08 20.89 20.47
CA ILE A 53 -9.22 21.01 19.56
C ILE A 53 -9.20 22.39 18.91
N CYS A 54 -9.20 22.41 17.58
CA CYS A 54 -9.42 23.61 16.77
C CYS A 54 -10.93 23.82 16.58
N VAL A 55 -11.41 25.02 16.88
CA VAL A 55 -12.80 25.44 16.66
C VAL A 55 -12.80 26.60 15.68
N PRO A 56 -13.16 26.35 14.40
CA PRO A 56 -13.27 27.41 13.40
C PRO A 56 -14.34 28.45 13.74
N LEU A 57 -14.03 29.73 13.52
CA LEU A 57 -14.93 30.85 13.77
C LEU A 57 -15.99 31.03 12.67
N ASP A 58 -15.80 30.41 11.50
CA ASP A 58 -16.75 30.44 10.37
C ASP A 58 -17.96 29.51 10.53
N GLY A 59 -18.03 28.80 11.67
CA GLY A 59 -19.12 27.87 12.00
C GLY A 59 -18.91 26.45 11.50
N THR A 60 -17.81 26.14 10.79
CA THR A 60 -17.49 24.76 10.40
C THR A 60 -17.23 23.85 11.61
N GLU A 61 -17.36 22.54 11.43
CA GLU A 61 -17.25 21.59 12.54
C GLU A 61 -15.87 21.69 13.23
N PRO A 62 -15.79 21.63 14.59
CA PRO A 62 -14.53 21.48 15.29
C PRO A 62 -13.76 20.22 14.87
N PHE A 63 -12.45 20.20 15.10
CA PHE A 63 -11.60 19.05 14.79
C PHE A 63 -10.32 19.07 15.65
N PRO A 64 -9.63 17.94 15.84
CA PRO A 64 -8.37 17.92 16.57
C PRO A 64 -7.29 18.63 15.76
N ALA A 65 -6.47 19.44 16.44
CA ALA A 65 -5.40 20.17 15.81
C ALA A 65 -4.23 19.25 15.43
N SER A 66 -3.48 19.65 14.40
CA SER A 66 -2.35 18.89 13.85
C SER A 66 -1.28 18.54 14.90
N ASN A 67 -0.81 17.29 14.93
CA ASN A 67 0.29 16.87 15.82
C ASN A 67 1.60 17.61 15.52
N ALA A 68 1.85 17.90 14.23
CA ALA A 68 3.08 18.57 13.80
C ALA A 68 3.06 20.09 13.98
N GLY A 69 1.90 20.69 14.28
CA GLY A 69 1.76 22.14 14.42
C GLY A 69 0.41 22.49 15.05
N PRO A 70 0.20 22.19 16.34
CA PRO A 70 -1.12 22.24 16.96
C PRO A 70 -1.73 23.64 17.08
N LEU A 71 -0.90 24.68 16.98
CA LEU A 71 -1.32 26.09 17.09
C LEU A 71 -1.08 26.88 15.81
N ASP A 72 -0.62 26.24 14.74
CA ASP A 72 -0.41 26.88 13.44
C ASP A 72 -1.76 27.00 12.71
N GLU A 73 -2.31 28.22 12.66
CA GLU A 73 -3.58 28.48 11.97
C GLU A 73 -3.52 28.10 10.49
N SER A 74 -2.39 28.32 9.82
CA SER A 74 -2.24 28.01 8.40
C SER A 74 -2.32 26.51 8.17
N LEU A 75 -1.64 25.74 9.01
CA LEU A 75 -1.66 24.28 8.96
C LEU A 75 -3.04 23.71 9.30
N ASN A 76 -3.79 24.35 10.21
CA ASN A 76 -5.05 23.83 10.72
C ASN A 76 -6.28 24.27 9.90
N VAL A 77 -6.33 25.50 9.41
CA VAL A 77 -7.56 26.13 8.87
C VAL A 77 -7.49 26.42 7.37
N LEU A 78 -6.31 26.71 6.80
CA LEU A 78 -6.22 27.07 5.37
C LEU A 78 -6.38 25.83 4.46
N GLY A 79 -7.21 25.95 3.42
CA GLY A 79 -7.26 25.01 2.28
C GLY A 79 -7.75 23.59 2.59
N SER A 80 -8.39 23.37 3.73
CA SER A 80 -8.76 22.03 4.19
C SER A 80 -10.16 21.62 3.72
N ALA A 81 -10.24 20.60 2.86
CA ALA A 81 -11.51 19.91 2.59
C ALA A 81 -12.05 19.22 3.86
N PRO A 82 -13.38 19.02 3.99
CA PRO A 82 -13.95 18.31 5.12
C PRO A 82 -13.28 16.95 5.34
N GLY A 83 -12.84 16.68 6.58
CA GLY A 83 -12.18 15.42 6.95
C GLY A 83 -10.69 15.31 6.61
N SER A 84 -10.07 16.28 5.92
CA SER A 84 -8.63 16.28 5.65
C SER A 84 -7.76 16.36 6.91
N TRP A 85 -8.34 16.85 8.01
CA TRP A 85 -7.68 16.91 9.32
C TRP A 85 -7.29 15.54 9.85
N ARG A 86 -7.97 14.45 9.44
CA ARG A 86 -7.66 13.09 9.90
C ARG A 86 -6.23 12.68 9.58
N TRP A 87 -5.67 13.15 8.47
CA TRP A 87 -4.28 12.90 8.11
C TRP A 87 -3.28 13.73 8.91
N ARG A 88 -3.69 14.86 9.51
CA ARG A 88 -2.83 15.76 10.29
C ARG A 88 -2.76 15.37 11.77
N VAL A 89 -3.59 14.44 12.22
CA VAL A 89 -3.63 13.95 13.61
C VAL A 89 -3.21 12.49 13.75
N ASN A 90 -2.57 11.94 12.71
CA ASN A 90 -2.31 10.51 12.58
C ASN A 90 -0.85 10.12 12.90
N ALA A 91 -0.18 10.87 13.79
CA ALA A 91 1.25 10.66 14.05
C ALA A 91 1.58 9.23 14.50
N GLY A 92 0.66 8.55 15.20
CA GLY A 92 0.82 7.14 15.62
C GLY A 92 0.93 6.16 14.44
N ASN A 93 -0.04 6.16 13.53
CA ASN A 93 0.02 5.27 12.36
C ASN A 93 1.15 5.67 11.40
N CYS A 94 1.44 6.98 11.28
CA CYS A 94 2.54 7.47 10.45
C CYS A 94 3.93 7.03 10.96
N VAL A 95 4.17 7.02 12.28
CA VAL A 95 5.46 6.58 12.81
C VAL A 95 5.69 5.08 12.62
N VAL A 96 4.62 4.27 12.74
CA VAL A 96 4.67 2.83 12.45
C VAL A 96 4.95 2.58 10.96
N ALA A 97 4.28 3.30 10.06
CA ALA A 97 4.56 3.19 8.63
C ALA A 97 5.99 3.65 8.28
N THR A 98 6.52 4.65 8.99
CA THR A 98 7.90 5.12 8.81
C THR A 98 8.92 4.06 9.21
N ASP A 99 8.73 3.36 10.34
CA ASP A 99 9.61 2.24 10.75
C ASP A 99 9.65 1.13 9.70
N ALA A 100 8.48 0.74 9.17
CA ALA A 100 8.39 -0.24 8.09
C ALA A 100 9.13 0.23 6.83
N ALA A 101 8.90 1.47 6.39
CA ALA A 101 9.55 2.05 5.21
C ALA A 101 11.08 2.14 5.35
N VAL A 102 11.58 2.57 6.51
CA VAL A 102 13.02 2.60 6.81
C VAL A 102 13.61 1.18 6.88
N SER A 103 12.78 0.17 7.12
CA SER A 103 13.15 -1.25 7.07
C SER A 103 13.05 -1.87 5.67
N GLY A 104 12.72 -1.10 4.63
CA GLY A 104 12.53 -1.61 3.27
C GLY A 104 11.17 -2.30 3.07
N TRP A 105 10.22 -2.13 3.98
CA TRP A 105 8.88 -2.68 3.85
C TRP A 105 7.90 -1.59 3.40
N PRO A 106 7.15 -1.79 2.29
CA PRO A 106 6.11 -0.86 1.91
C PRO A 106 5.01 -0.84 2.98
N ALA A 107 4.67 0.35 3.46
CA ALA A 107 3.62 0.53 4.45
C ALA A 107 2.85 1.83 4.19
N SER A 108 1.57 1.83 4.57
CA SER A 108 0.73 3.03 4.59
C SER A 108 0.10 3.19 5.96
N ALA A 109 -0.04 4.44 6.41
CA ALA A 109 -0.69 4.73 7.68
C ALA A 109 -2.18 4.43 7.58
N LEU A 110 -2.71 3.62 8.48
CA LEU A 110 -4.15 3.41 8.62
C LEU A 110 -4.85 4.75 8.95
N PRO A 111 -6.13 4.93 8.58
CA PRO A 111 -6.89 6.11 8.97
C PRO A 111 -6.89 6.33 10.49
N TRP A 112 -6.87 7.60 10.91
CA TRP A 112 -6.95 7.95 12.33
C TRP A 112 -8.28 7.46 12.94
N ASP A 113 -8.18 6.85 14.13
CA ASP A 113 -9.30 6.35 14.93
C ASP A 113 -9.15 6.83 16.39
N PRO A 114 -10.14 7.55 16.96
CA PRO A 114 -10.08 8.00 18.35
C PRO A 114 -9.98 6.85 19.36
N ALA A 115 -10.38 5.63 19.01
CA ALA A 115 -10.20 4.46 19.87
C ALA A 115 -8.72 4.09 20.08
N GLY A 116 -7.84 4.48 19.16
CA GLY A 116 -6.39 4.31 19.29
C GLY A 116 -5.78 5.19 20.39
N GLU A 117 -6.43 6.30 20.73
CA GLU A 117 -5.98 7.28 21.73
C GLU A 117 -6.69 7.11 23.08
N VAL A 118 -7.11 5.90 23.49
CA VAL A 118 -7.58 5.70 24.87
C VAL A 118 -6.40 5.60 25.86
N PRO A 119 -6.56 5.90 27.16
CA PRO A 119 -5.46 5.77 28.13
C PRO A 119 -4.72 4.43 28.03
N GLY A 120 -3.39 4.46 28.11
CA GLY A 120 -2.43 3.39 27.84
C GLY A 120 -2.02 3.29 26.37
N TRP A 121 -2.28 4.33 25.56
CA TRP A 121 -2.06 4.28 24.11
C TRP A 121 -0.58 4.13 23.77
N TRP A 122 0.30 4.82 24.50
CA TRP A 122 1.73 4.76 24.28
C TRP A 122 2.26 3.34 24.53
N ASP A 123 1.95 2.78 25.70
CA ASP A 123 2.38 1.43 26.07
C ASP A 123 1.82 0.36 25.13
N ARG A 124 0.55 0.49 24.70
CA ARG A 124 -0.04 -0.43 23.72
C ARG A 124 0.62 -0.34 22.36
N MET A 125 0.94 0.87 21.89
CA MET A 125 1.65 1.06 20.63
C MET A 125 3.04 0.42 20.69
N LEU A 126 3.80 0.67 21.76
CA LEU A 126 5.10 0.05 21.96
C LEU A 126 5.00 -1.47 22.03
N ALA A 127 4.08 -2.01 22.85
CA ALA A 127 3.90 -3.47 22.95
C ALA A 127 3.53 -4.13 21.61
N SER A 128 2.81 -3.43 20.74
CA SER A 128 2.34 -3.97 19.45
C SER A 128 3.40 -3.88 18.36
N TYR A 129 4.11 -2.76 18.26
CA TYR A 129 4.98 -2.46 17.11
C TYR A 129 6.48 -2.39 17.46
N PHE A 130 6.80 -2.11 18.72
CA PHE A 130 8.15 -1.90 19.23
C PHE A 130 8.39 -2.66 20.56
N PRO A 131 8.13 -3.98 20.62
CA PRO A 131 8.05 -4.73 21.87
C PRO A 131 9.37 -4.76 22.67
N ASP A 132 10.49 -4.58 21.99
CA ASP A 132 11.84 -4.60 22.57
C ASP A 132 12.35 -3.19 22.91
N ALA A 133 11.48 -2.17 22.87
CA ALA A 133 11.90 -0.80 23.09
C ALA A 133 12.20 -0.50 24.57
N GLU A 134 13.33 0.13 24.82
CA GLU A 134 13.69 0.74 26.08
C GLU A 134 13.22 2.19 26.11
N VAL A 135 12.44 2.55 27.13
CA VAL A 135 11.86 3.89 27.26
C VAL A 135 12.70 4.76 28.19
N VAL A 136 13.07 5.96 27.73
CA VAL A 136 13.87 6.94 28.45
C VAL A 136 13.25 8.33 28.30
N THR A 137 13.12 9.07 29.38
CA THR A 137 12.69 10.48 29.35
C THR A 137 13.89 11.41 29.20
N CYS A 138 13.75 12.39 28.31
CA CYS A 138 14.76 13.39 27.96
C CYS A 138 14.19 14.80 28.09
N ALA A 139 15.05 15.77 28.40
CA ALA A 139 14.66 17.18 28.52
C ALA A 139 14.91 17.98 27.23
N THR A 140 15.89 17.57 26.42
CA THR A 140 16.32 18.30 25.21
C THR A 140 16.52 17.36 24.02
N TRP A 141 16.50 17.91 22.80
CA TRP A 141 16.82 17.16 21.59
C TRP A 141 18.26 16.62 21.58
N GLU A 142 19.19 17.28 22.27
CA GLU A 142 20.55 16.79 22.43
C GLU A 142 20.61 15.58 23.36
N ASP A 143 19.81 15.56 24.44
CA ASP A 143 19.68 14.37 25.29
C ASP A 143 19.10 13.19 24.50
N VAL A 144 18.08 13.42 23.67
CA VAL A 144 17.51 12.39 22.79
C VAL A 144 18.59 11.84 21.85
N ARG A 145 19.36 12.71 21.20
CA ARG A 145 20.46 12.31 20.32
C ARG A 145 21.48 11.46 21.06
N ARG A 146 21.90 11.87 22.26
CA ARG A 146 22.83 11.10 23.10
C ARG A 146 22.25 9.74 23.48
N THR A 147 20.99 9.67 23.91
CA THR A 147 20.31 8.41 24.24
C THR A 147 20.29 7.43 23.07
N ILE A 148 20.11 7.93 21.84
CA ILE A 148 20.16 7.10 20.63
C ILE A 148 21.60 6.64 20.34
N VAL A 149 22.57 7.55 20.40
CA VAL A 149 24.00 7.24 20.14
C VAL A 149 24.54 6.24 21.17
N ASP A 150 24.16 6.37 22.44
CA ASP A 150 24.56 5.47 23.53
C ASP A 150 24.05 4.04 23.31
N GLY A 151 23.00 3.85 22.50
CA GLY A 151 22.52 2.53 22.07
C GLY A 151 23.42 1.86 21.01
N GLY A 152 24.34 2.61 20.40
CA GLY A 152 25.23 2.16 19.32
C GLY A 152 24.63 2.27 17.91
N VAL A 153 25.49 2.21 16.89
CA VAL A 153 25.08 2.25 15.47
C VAL A 153 24.07 1.14 15.18
N GLY A 154 22.99 1.48 14.48
CA GLY A 154 21.82 0.63 14.24
C GLY A 154 20.66 0.87 15.20
N THR A 155 20.85 1.69 16.24
CA THR A 155 19.76 2.09 17.14
C THR A 155 18.72 2.89 16.39
N ARG A 156 17.46 2.51 16.59
CA ARG A 156 16.28 3.23 16.11
C ARG A 156 15.49 3.73 17.31
N ALA A 157 14.66 4.74 17.11
CA ALA A 157 13.77 5.20 18.17
C ALA A 157 12.46 5.79 17.65
N VAL A 158 11.42 5.67 18.47
CA VAL A 158 10.25 6.54 18.41
C VAL A 158 10.39 7.59 19.50
N VAL A 159 10.27 8.86 19.13
CA VAL A 159 10.35 10.01 20.03
C VAL A 159 8.98 10.64 20.15
N TRP A 160 8.42 10.58 21.35
CA TRP A 160 7.21 11.30 21.70
C TRP A 160 7.56 12.69 22.23
N LEU A 161 7.22 13.70 21.44
CA LEU A 161 7.34 15.11 21.80
C LEU A 161 6.06 15.57 22.49
N ARG A 162 6.17 15.93 23.76
CA ARG A 162 5.13 16.63 24.51
C ARG A 162 5.41 18.13 24.50
N ARG A 163 4.36 18.91 24.30
CA ARG A 163 4.44 20.37 24.18
C ARG A 163 3.54 21.05 25.20
N GLN A 164 3.93 22.23 25.63
CA GLN A 164 3.11 23.08 26.48
C GLN A 164 3.20 24.54 26.05
N LEU A 165 2.10 25.29 26.19
CA LEU A 165 2.06 26.74 26.03
C LEU A 165 1.43 27.39 27.26
N GLY A 166 2.19 28.26 27.94
CA GLY A 166 1.72 28.91 29.16
C GLY A 166 1.32 27.92 30.26
N GLY A 167 2.06 26.81 30.39
CA GLY A 167 1.79 25.73 31.35
C GLY A 167 0.61 24.82 30.99
N ARG A 168 -0.02 25.01 29.83
CA ARG A 168 -1.12 24.17 29.33
C ARG A 168 -0.61 23.21 28.27
N GLU A 169 -0.93 21.92 28.41
CA GLU A 169 -0.57 20.90 27.43
C GLU A 169 -1.27 21.15 26.08
N VAL A 170 -0.52 20.98 25.01
CA VAL A 170 -1.01 21.03 23.63
C VAL A 170 -0.68 19.71 22.94
N ALA A 171 -1.26 19.47 21.76
CA ALA A 171 -1.10 18.20 21.06
C ALA A 171 0.39 17.83 20.90
N GLY A 172 0.69 16.58 21.23
CA GLY A 172 2.02 16.00 21.08
C GLY A 172 2.30 15.60 19.64
N HIS A 173 3.53 15.16 19.38
CA HIS A 173 3.94 14.59 18.09
C HIS A 173 4.76 13.32 18.29
N LEU A 174 4.80 12.47 17.26
CA LEU A 174 5.64 11.28 17.21
C LEU A 174 6.62 11.42 16.05
N LEU A 175 7.90 11.26 16.33
CA LEU A 175 8.98 11.34 15.37
C LEU A 175 9.76 10.02 15.38
N TYR A 176 10.24 9.60 14.22
CA TYR A 176 11.08 8.42 14.08
C TYR A 176 12.55 8.84 14.04
N ALA A 177 13.44 8.06 14.63
CA ALA A 177 14.88 8.28 14.52
C ALA A 177 15.61 7.01 14.09
N ASP A 178 16.62 7.17 13.24
CA ASP A 178 17.51 6.11 12.79
C ASP A 178 18.96 6.56 12.98
N TYR A 179 19.76 5.72 13.63
CA TYR A 179 21.19 5.94 13.79
C TYR A 179 21.97 5.00 12.87
N ALA A 180 22.39 5.53 11.73
CA ALA A 180 23.17 4.82 10.73
C ALA A 180 24.36 5.68 10.29
N ASP A 181 25.46 5.03 9.88
CA ASP A 181 26.65 5.68 9.30
C ASP A 181 27.16 6.89 10.10
N ASP A 182 27.22 6.74 11.43
CA ASP A 182 27.65 7.77 12.39
C ASP A 182 26.78 9.06 12.43
N ALA A 183 25.56 9.01 11.89
CA ALA A 183 24.60 10.11 11.93
C ALA A 183 23.23 9.68 12.47
N VAL A 184 22.65 10.48 13.37
CA VAL A 184 21.26 10.31 13.80
C VAL A 184 20.37 11.18 12.93
N VAL A 185 19.47 10.54 12.19
CA VAL A 185 18.45 11.22 11.38
C VAL A 185 17.11 11.14 12.11
N PHE A 186 16.39 12.26 12.15
CA PHE A 186 15.03 12.33 12.68
C PHE A 186 14.07 12.56 11.52
N LEU A 187 13.03 11.73 11.43
CA LEU A 187 12.03 11.73 10.38
C LEU A 187 10.66 12.09 10.98
N ASP A 188 9.97 13.00 10.30
CA ASP A 188 8.57 13.31 10.55
C ASP A 188 7.71 12.52 9.56
N GLY A 189 7.23 11.35 10.01
CA GLY A 189 6.39 10.48 9.20
C GLY A 189 5.04 11.08 8.82
N LEU A 190 4.56 12.08 9.58
CA LEU A 190 3.31 12.77 9.31
C LEU A 190 3.48 13.79 8.17
N ARG A 191 4.63 14.48 8.14
CA ARG A 191 4.97 15.45 7.09
C ARG A 191 5.67 14.81 5.88
N GLY A 192 6.25 13.62 6.03
CA GLY A 192 7.07 12.97 5.01
C GLY A 192 8.42 13.65 4.80
N THR A 193 8.96 14.31 5.82
CA THR A 193 10.21 15.11 5.75
C THR A 193 11.16 14.79 6.90
N VAL A 194 12.37 15.35 6.86
CA VAL A 194 13.22 15.42 8.06
C VAL A 194 12.51 16.26 9.12
N ALA A 195 12.61 15.83 10.38
CA ALA A 195 11.96 16.48 11.50
C ALA A 195 12.66 17.79 11.89
N GLU A 196 11.88 18.83 12.11
CA GLU A 196 12.33 20.06 12.76
C GLU A 196 12.50 19.81 14.27
N ARG A 197 13.62 20.28 14.84
CA ARG A 197 13.96 20.10 16.24
C ARG A 197 14.08 21.47 16.90
N ASN A 198 13.12 21.80 17.75
CA ASN A 198 13.05 23.07 18.44
C ASN A 198 12.87 22.84 19.94
N ASP A 199 13.94 23.05 20.72
CA ASP A 199 13.89 22.90 22.19
C ASP A 199 12.94 23.91 22.86
N ALA A 200 12.60 25.03 22.19
CA ALA A 200 11.71 26.04 22.76
C ALA A 200 10.25 25.56 22.89
N GLU A 201 9.87 24.47 22.21
CA GLU A 201 8.53 23.90 22.24
C GLU A 201 8.44 22.65 23.14
N VAL A 202 9.57 22.18 23.69
CA VAL A 202 9.66 20.94 24.43
C VAL A 202 9.18 21.15 25.87
N ALA A 203 8.12 20.43 26.24
CA ALA A 203 7.78 20.21 27.65
C ALA A 203 8.44 18.94 28.18
N GLU A 204 8.43 17.86 27.38
CA GLU A 204 9.09 16.59 27.67
C GLU A 204 9.32 15.83 26.36
N LEU A 205 10.40 15.06 26.30
CA LEU A 205 10.66 14.10 25.22
C LEU A 205 10.70 12.70 25.84
N VAL A 206 9.91 11.77 25.32
CA VAL A 206 9.96 10.36 25.72
C VAL A 206 10.50 9.57 24.53
N VAL A 207 11.64 8.90 24.73
CA VAL A 207 12.34 8.13 23.70
C VAL A 207 12.10 6.65 23.96
N ALA A 208 11.50 5.95 23.01
CA ALA A 208 11.48 4.49 22.96
C ALA A 208 12.54 4.04 21.95
N ARG A 209 13.73 3.68 22.43
CA ARG A 209 14.84 3.19 21.58
C ARG A 209 14.81 1.68 21.47
N PHE A 210 15.13 1.15 20.29
CA PHE A 210 15.13 -0.27 20.01
C PHE A 210 16.18 -0.61 18.94
N GLN A 211 16.44 -1.90 18.79
CA GLN A 211 17.30 -2.45 17.76
C GLN A 211 16.44 -3.28 16.80
N ARG A 212 16.60 -3.06 15.49
CA ARG A 212 16.12 -4.01 14.48
C ARG A 212 17.29 -4.88 14.07
N ARG A 213 17.14 -6.21 14.09
CA ARG A 213 18.21 -7.09 13.59
C ARG A 213 18.47 -6.69 12.14
N ARG A 214 19.72 -6.34 11.83
CA ARG A 214 20.21 -6.07 10.47
C ARG A 214 20.18 -7.37 9.68
N GLY A 215 18.98 -7.78 9.27
CA GLY A 215 18.66 -9.09 8.70
C GLY A 215 17.38 -9.11 7.87
N ASP A 216 16.48 -8.12 8.02
CA ASP A 216 15.21 -8.09 7.27
C ASP A 216 15.31 -7.40 5.89
N SER A 217 16.50 -6.93 5.53
CA SER A 217 16.87 -6.50 4.18
C SER A 217 18.37 -6.67 4.00
N VAL A 218 18.81 -7.70 3.28
CA VAL A 218 20.23 -7.83 2.91
C VAL A 218 20.58 -6.66 2.00
N GLY A 219 21.32 -5.66 2.49
CA GLY A 219 21.84 -4.57 1.67
C GLY A 219 20.84 -3.48 1.24
N GLY A 220 19.68 -3.35 1.91
CA GLY A 220 18.64 -2.39 1.52
C GLY A 220 17.78 -2.83 0.34
N LEU A 221 17.91 -4.10 -0.05
CA LEU A 221 17.04 -4.74 -1.04
C LEU A 221 15.68 -5.04 -0.42
N LEU A 222 14.63 -4.86 -1.21
CA LEU A 222 13.28 -5.26 -0.84
C LEU A 222 13.23 -6.79 -0.66
N PRO A 223 12.26 -7.33 0.09
CA PRO A 223 12.15 -8.77 0.32
C PRO A 223 12.13 -9.59 -0.98
N TRP A 224 11.51 -9.05 -2.03
CA TRP A 224 11.47 -9.67 -3.36
C TRP A 224 12.63 -9.29 -4.29
N GLU A 225 13.67 -8.65 -3.78
CA GLU A 225 14.92 -8.36 -4.49
C GLU A 225 16.08 -9.17 -3.93
N VAL A 226 15.87 -9.94 -2.85
CA VAL A 226 16.86 -10.87 -2.33
C VAL A 226 17.16 -11.96 -3.37
N ALA A 227 18.38 -12.51 -3.35
CA ALA A 227 18.75 -13.64 -4.19
C ALA A 227 17.88 -14.86 -3.84
N ALA A 228 17.49 -15.62 -4.86
CA ALA A 228 16.59 -16.77 -4.76
C ALA A 228 17.17 -17.98 -5.49
N GLU A 229 18.39 -18.39 -5.10
CA GLU A 229 19.07 -19.55 -5.70
C GLU A 229 18.34 -20.86 -5.45
N GLU A 230 17.63 -20.96 -4.31
CA GLU A 230 16.93 -22.16 -3.86
C GLU A 230 15.42 -21.98 -3.88
N PHE A 231 14.69 -23.09 -4.05
CA PHE A 231 13.22 -23.10 -4.18
C PHE A 231 12.49 -22.33 -3.07
N ALA A 232 12.89 -22.53 -1.81
CA ALA A 232 12.26 -21.85 -0.67
C ALA A 232 12.41 -20.32 -0.77
N GLY A 233 13.60 -19.83 -1.10
CA GLY A 233 13.84 -18.39 -1.29
C GLY A 233 13.08 -17.83 -2.50
N ALA A 234 12.91 -18.63 -3.56
CA ALA A 234 12.11 -18.23 -4.72
C ALA A 234 10.62 -18.09 -4.39
N VAL A 235 10.07 -19.02 -3.58
CA VAL A 235 8.69 -18.94 -3.10
C VAL A 235 8.51 -17.70 -2.22
N GLU A 236 9.40 -17.46 -1.25
CA GLU A 236 9.35 -16.27 -0.39
C GLU A 236 9.42 -14.97 -1.21
N LYS A 237 10.35 -14.91 -2.17
CA LYS A 237 10.50 -13.79 -3.10
C LYS A 237 9.23 -13.55 -3.92
N ALA A 238 8.61 -14.60 -4.42
CA ALA A 238 7.39 -14.54 -5.21
C ALA A 238 6.18 -14.11 -4.38
N GLU A 239 5.98 -14.69 -3.20
CA GLU A 239 4.86 -14.38 -2.32
C GLU A 239 4.94 -12.94 -1.80
N ALA A 240 6.14 -12.47 -1.43
CA ALA A 240 6.34 -11.08 -1.03
C ALA A 240 6.01 -10.10 -2.15
N TRP A 241 6.46 -10.39 -3.39
CA TRP A 241 6.15 -9.55 -4.54
C TRP A 241 4.66 -9.55 -4.89
N LEU A 242 4.00 -10.71 -4.88
CA LEU A 242 2.56 -10.83 -5.16
C LEU A 242 1.72 -10.13 -4.09
N ALA A 243 2.08 -10.30 -2.81
CA ALA A 243 1.39 -9.62 -1.71
C ALA A 243 1.49 -8.11 -1.86
N TYR A 244 2.67 -7.59 -2.21
CA TYR A 244 2.86 -6.16 -2.46
C TYR A 244 2.10 -5.68 -3.70
N ARG A 245 2.25 -6.36 -4.84
CA ARG A 245 1.73 -5.86 -6.13
C ARG A 245 0.22 -5.94 -6.23
N TYR A 246 -0.39 -6.90 -5.54
CA TYR A 246 -1.81 -7.21 -5.65
C TYR A 246 -2.57 -7.12 -4.32
N ASP A 247 -2.01 -6.45 -3.31
CA ASP A 247 -2.64 -6.29 -1.99
C ASP A 247 -3.10 -7.63 -1.38
N GLY A 248 -2.29 -8.68 -1.59
CA GLY A 248 -2.60 -10.03 -1.15
C GLY A 248 -3.74 -10.75 -1.88
N GLU A 249 -4.31 -10.19 -2.95
CA GLU A 249 -5.39 -10.82 -3.74
C GLU A 249 -4.91 -12.03 -4.55
N VAL A 250 -3.61 -12.10 -4.85
CA VAL A 250 -3.00 -13.13 -5.72
C VAL A 250 -2.11 -14.06 -4.91
N GLY A 251 -2.08 -15.34 -5.29
CA GLY A 251 -1.18 -16.33 -4.69
C GLY A 251 -0.71 -17.38 -5.70
N LEU A 252 0.37 -18.08 -5.33
CA LEU A 252 0.98 -19.13 -6.15
C LEU A 252 0.07 -20.35 -6.31
N VAL A 253 0.18 -21.03 -7.45
CA VAL A 253 -0.55 -22.25 -7.80
C VAL A 253 0.45 -23.39 -8.00
N GLY A 254 0.49 -24.32 -7.04
CA GLY A 254 1.28 -25.55 -7.16
C GLY A 254 2.77 -25.32 -7.44
N ALA A 255 3.39 -24.32 -6.80
CA ALA A 255 4.84 -24.09 -6.89
C ALA A 255 5.60 -25.35 -6.44
N ASP A 256 6.63 -25.71 -7.19
CA ASP A 256 7.41 -26.94 -6.98
C ASP A 256 8.88 -26.73 -7.41
N PRO A 257 9.86 -27.44 -6.80
CA PRO A 257 11.24 -27.38 -7.23
C PRO A 257 11.48 -27.64 -8.73
N VAL A 258 10.59 -28.37 -9.41
CA VAL A 258 10.71 -28.58 -10.88
C VAL A 258 10.40 -27.34 -11.73
N ASP A 259 9.91 -26.26 -11.12
CA ASP A 259 9.67 -24.96 -11.78
C ASP A 259 10.96 -24.16 -12.02
N GLU A 260 12.12 -24.69 -11.60
CA GLU A 260 13.43 -24.07 -11.76
C GLU A 260 13.84 -23.95 -13.23
N THR A 261 14.40 -22.80 -13.58
CA THR A 261 15.04 -22.52 -14.86
C THR A 261 16.51 -22.18 -14.66
N GLU A 262 17.29 -21.97 -15.72
CA GLU A 262 18.72 -21.65 -15.57
C GLU A 262 18.92 -20.34 -14.79
N ARG A 263 18.18 -19.29 -15.15
CA ARG A 263 18.29 -17.94 -14.56
C ARG A 263 17.27 -17.64 -13.47
N GLY A 264 16.27 -18.48 -13.28
CA GLY A 264 15.11 -18.13 -12.47
C GLY A 264 14.24 -19.32 -12.09
N TRP A 265 12.96 -19.00 -11.88
CA TRP A 265 11.86 -19.91 -11.61
C TRP A 265 10.62 -19.43 -12.37
N LEU A 266 9.82 -20.36 -12.89
CA LEU A 266 8.52 -20.04 -13.50
C LEU A 266 7.38 -20.57 -12.62
N PHE A 267 6.71 -19.68 -11.91
CA PHE A 267 5.51 -20.03 -11.15
C PHE A 267 4.22 -19.62 -11.86
N ALA A 268 3.17 -20.40 -11.64
CA ALA A 268 1.81 -19.97 -11.92
C ALA A 268 1.21 -19.26 -10.69
N CYS A 269 0.41 -18.23 -10.91
CA CYS A 269 -0.31 -17.50 -9.87
C CYS A 269 -1.74 -17.19 -10.31
N THR A 270 -2.63 -16.92 -9.36
CA THR A 270 -4.01 -16.57 -9.66
C THR A 270 -4.64 -15.83 -8.49
N THR A 271 -5.81 -15.23 -8.71
CA THR A 271 -6.58 -14.59 -7.65
C THR A 271 -7.10 -15.64 -6.66
N ARG A 272 -7.12 -15.27 -5.38
CA ARG A 272 -7.70 -16.11 -4.32
C ARG A 272 -9.19 -16.36 -4.58
N SER A 273 -9.90 -15.34 -5.04
CA SER A 273 -11.32 -15.44 -5.44
C SER A 273 -11.57 -16.54 -6.48
N PHE A 274 -10.76 -16.61 -7.54
CA PHE A 274 -10.88 -17.67 -8.54
C PHE A 274 -10.60 -19.05 -7.96
N ARG A 275 -9.58 -19.19 -7.10
CA ARG A 275 -9.29 -20.48 -6.43
C ARG A 275 -10.45 -20.97 -5.58
N ASP A 276 -11.11 -20.05 -4.89
CA ASP A 276 -12.18 -20.38 -3.96
C ASP A 276 -13.51 -20.67 -4.70
N ARG A 277 -13.82 -19.91 -5.76
CA ARG A 277 -15.12 -19.96 -6.45
C ARG A 277 -15.11 -20.65 -7.80
N GLY A 278 -13.96 -20.77 -8.45
CA GLY A 278 -13.83 -21.33 -9.81
C GLY A 278 -14.48 -20.47 -10.90
N ASP A 279 -14.85 -19.23 -10.61
CA ASP A 279 -15.48 -18.33 -11.58
C ASP A 279 -14.43 -17.72 -12.50
N TRP A 280 -14.43 -18.10 -13.78
CA TRP A 280 -13.49 -17.60 -14.78
C TRP A 280 -13.40 -16.07 -14.87
N ARG A 281 -14.45 -15.34 -14.47
CA ARG A 281 -14.46 -13.87 -14.46
C ARG A 281 -13.50 -13.29 -13.41
N GLU A 282 -13.10 -14.10 -12.45
CA GLU A 282 -12.17 -13.76 -11.39
C GLU A 282 -10.76 -14.27 -11.69
N GLN A 283 -10.59 -15.04 -12.78
CA GLN A 283 -9.30 -15.56 -13.18
C GLN A 283 -8.40 -14.43 -13.70
N MET A 284 -7.11 -14.54 -13.40
CA MET A 284 -6.08 -13.60 -13.79
C MET A 284 -5.72 -13.79 -15.27
N LEU A 285 -5.51 -12.69 -16.01
CA LEU A 285 -5.06 -12.75 -17.40
C LEU A 285 -3.58 -13.11 -17.46
N ASP A 286 -2.77 -12.49 -16.59
CA ASP A 286 -1.32 -12.61 -16.53
C ASP A 286 -0.90 -13.53 -15.37
N ALA A 287 -1.32 -14.78 -15.42
CA ALA A 287 -1.17 -15.78 -14.36
C ALA A 287 0.24 -16.44 -14.26
N ALA A 288 1.27 -15.86 -14.88
CA ALA A 288 2.63 -16.39 -14.92
C ALA A 288 3.57 -15.39 -14.24
N LEU A 289 4.42 -15.90 -13.36
CA LEU A 289 5.41 -15.10 -12.64
C LEU A 289 6.79 -15.73 -12.80
N VAL A 290 7.69 -14.99 -13.42
CA VAL A 290 9.11 -15.32 -13.47
C VAL A 290 9.79 -14.71 -12.26
N VAL A 291 10.59 -15.51 -11.55
CA VAL A 291 11.32 -15.11 -10.34
C VAL A 291 12.82 -15.25 -10.61
N PRO A 292 13.55 -14.15 -10.84
CA PRO A 292 14.99 -14.21 -11.08
C PRO A 292 15.76 -14.71 -9.85
N LYS A 293 16.81 -15.52 -10.06
CA LYS A 293 17.71 -15.98 -8.98
C LYS A 293 18.60 -14.86 -8.43
N ALA A 294 18.98 -13.92 -9.29
CA ALA A 294 19.90 -12.85 -8.94
C ALA A 294 19.30 -11.87 -7.89
N ALA A 295 20.18 -11.34 -7.03
CA ALA A 295 19.85 -10.24 -6.15
C ALA A 295 19.66 -8.93 -6.93
N GLY A 296 18.77 -8.06 -6.46
CA GLY A 296 18.42 -6.78 -7.08
C GLY A 296 17.45 -6.89 -8.26
N GLU A 297 17.08 -8.10 -8.68
CA GLU A 297 16.10 -8.32 -9.73
C GLU A 297 14.73 -8.68 -9.15
N GLN A 298 13.69 -7.93 -9.54
CA GLN A 298 12.31 -8.16 -9.13
C GLN A 298 11.63 -9.26 -9.99
N PRO A 299 10.67 -10.00 -9.42
CA PRO A 299 9.77 -10.84 -10.20
C PRO A 299 8.98 -10.05 -11.26
N PHE A 300 8.58 -10.72 -12.34
CA PHE A 300 7.86 -10.09 -13.46
C PHE A 300 6.96 -11.09 -14.22
N GLY A 301 5.97 -10.57 -14.96
CA GLY A 301 5.06 -11.38 -15.79
C GLY A 301 5.60 -11.66 -17.19
N LEU A 302 4.93 -12.56 -17.93
CA LEU A 302 5.29 -12.86 -19.32
C LEU A 302 4.44 -12.08 -20.33
N PRO A 303 4.97 -11.73 -21.51
CA PRO A 303 4.17 -11.08 -22.55
C PRO A 303 3.06 -12.01 -23.06
N ASN A 304 1.86 -11.48 -23.25
CA ASN A 304 0.71 -12.29 -23.65
C ASN A 304 0.83 -12.91 -25.05
N ARG A 305 1.51 -12.23 -25.97
CA ARG A 305 1.56 -12.63 -27.39
C ARG A 305 2.39 -13.90 -27.60
N ASP A 306 3.60 -13.93 -27.06
CA ASP A 306 4.56 -15.03 -27.24
C ASP A 306 5.34 -15.28 -25.93
N PRO A 307 4.66 -15.76 -24.88
CA PRO A 307 5.25 -15.88 -23.55
C PRO A 307 6.40 -16.89 -23.49
N TRP A 308 6.30 -17.99 -24.24
CA TRP A 308 7.21 -19.12 -24.13
C TRP A 308 8.52 -18.89 -24.86
N SER A 309 8.47 -18.38 -26.10
CA SER A 309 9.70 -18.03 -26.81
C SER A 309 10.44 -16.88 -26.11
N TRP A 310 9.69 -15.92 -25.54
CA TRP A 310 10.30 -14.85 -24.75
C TRP A 310 10.96 -15.40 -23.48
N LEU A 311 10.31 -16.32 -22.77
CA LEU A 311 10.88 -16.95 -21.57
C LEU A 311 12.15 -17.74 -21.90
N ASP A 312 12.13 -18.56 -22.95
CA ASP A 312 13.30 -19.33 -23.40
C ASP A 312 14.47 -18.40 -23.75
N ASP A 313 14.20 -17.30 -24.44
CA ASP A 313 15.22 -16.31 -24.78
C ASP A 313 15.76 -15.58 -23.55
N TRP A 314 14.90 -15.25 -22.59
CA TRP A 314 15.30 -14.67 -21.31
C TRP A 314 16.16 -15.64 -20.53
N ASP A 315 15.73 -16.89 -20.35
CA ASP A 315 16.46 -17.91 -19.59
C ASP A 315 17.84 -18.19 -20.21
N ALA A 316 17.93 -18.20 -21.54
CA ALA A 316 19.19 -18.32 -22.28
C ALA A 316 20.09 -17.06 -22.23
N GLY A 317 19.64 -15.97 -21.57
CA GLY A 317 20.42 -14.74 -21.43
C GLY A 317 20.60 -13.95 -22.73
N LYS A 318 19.68 -14.08 -23.69
CA LYS A 318 19.81 -13.38 -24.98
C LYS A 318 19.70 -11.86 -24.79
N PRO A 319 20.61 -11.07 -25.38
CA PRO A 319 20.55 -9.61 -25.31
C PRO A 319 19.47 -9.04 -26.23
N GLY A 320 19.01 -7.82 -25.93
CA GLY A 320 18.09 -7.08 -26.81
C GLY A 320 16.62 -7.50 -26.72
N LEU A 321 16.25 -8.24 -25.68
CA LEU A 321 14.85 -8.53 -25.37
C LEU A 321 14.09 -7.25 -25.04
N MET A 322 12.82 -7.20 -25.43
CA MET A 322 11.92 -6.19 -24.91
C MET A 322 11.83 -6.32 -23.39
N PRO A 323 11.68 -5.20 -22.65
CA PRO A 323 11.50 -5.27 -21.21
C PRO A 323 10.26 -6.12 -20.87
N PRO A 324 10.26 -6.79 -19.71
CA PRO A 324 9.08 -7.48 -19.22
C PRO A 324 7.86 -6.54 -19.17
N PRO A 325 6.64 -7.06 -19.39
CA PRO A 325 5.43 -6.26 -19.26
C PRO A 325 5.26 -5.75 -17.83
N GLU A 326 4.73 -4.53 -17.71
CA GLU A 326 4.23 -4.03 -16.43
C GLU A 326 3.09 -4.91 -15.93
N PRO A 327 3.01 -5.25 -14.63
CA PRO A 327 1.96 -6.10 -14.12
C PRO A 327 0.58 -5.47 -14.30
N GLY A 328 -0.34 -6.19 -14.95
CA GLY A 328 -1.74 -5.83 -15.15
C GLY A 328 -2.58 -5.96 -13.87
N ARG A 329 -3.90 -5.80 -14.00
CA ARG A 329 -4.85 -5.98 -12.87
C ARG A 329 -5.09 -7.47 -12.61
N ALA A 330 -5.12 -7.87 -11.33
CA ALA A 330 -5.42 -9.25 -10.92
C ALA A 330 -6.81 -9.70 -11.44
N ALA A 331 -7.87 -8.99 -11.07
CA ALA A 331 -9.22 -9.20 -11.57
C ALA A 331 -9.51 -8.30 -12.79
N TRP A 332 -9.02 -8.71 -13.96
CA TRP A 332 -9.07 -7.90 -15.20
C TRP A 332 -10.48 -7.74 -15.80
N PHE A 333 -11.34 -8.75 -15.65
CA PHE A 333 -12.61 -8.83 -16.37
C PHE A 333 -13.61 -7.72 -15.98
N GLY A 334 -13.78 -7.45 -14.68
CA GLY A 334 -14.72 -6.45 -14.18
C GLY A 334 -14.43 -5.04 -14.71
N PRO A 335 -13.20 -4.52 -14.57
CA PRO A 335 -12.77 -3.25 -15.17
C PRO A 335 -12.98 -3.21 -16.69
N MET A 336 -12.64 -4.29 -17.40
CA MET A 336 -12.84 -4.36 -18.85
C MET A 336 -14.32 -4.23 -19.22
N VAL A 337 -15.23 -4.93 -18.52
CA VAL A 337 -16.68 -4.84 -18.74
C VAL A 337 -17.23 -3.44 -18.40
N ALA A 338 -16.66 -2.77 -17.40
CA ALA A 338 -17.06 -1.40 -17.06
C ALA A 338 -16.73 -0.41 -18.19
N GLU A 339 -15.68 -0.67 -18.97
CA GLU A 339 -15.27 0.17 -20.10
C GLU A 339 -15.96 -0.22 -21.42
N LEU A 340 -16.08 -1.53 -21.71
CA LEU A 340 -16.59 -2.04 -22.98
C LEU A 340 -18.09 -2.33 -22.99
N GLY A 341 -18.74 -2.30 -21.83
CA GLY A 341 -20.16 -2.66 -21.67
C GLY A 341 -20.38 -4.12 -21.27
N PRO A 342 -21.64 -4.51 -21.02
CA PRO A 342 -21.97 -5.84 -20.53
C PRO A 342 -21.70 -6.92 -21.58
N VAL A 343 -21.13 -8.04 -21.12
CA VAL A 343 -21.04 -9.26 -21.94
C VAL A 343 -22.42 -9.92 -22.03
N VAL A 344 -22.95 -10.02 -23.25
CA VAL A 344 -24.26 -10.59 -23.57
C VAL A 344 -24.18 -12.03 -24.12
N GLY A 345 -22.98 -12.57 -24.30
CA GLY A 345 -22.77 -13.95 -24.73
C GLY A 345 -21.35 -14.43 -24.47
N VAL A 346 -21.24 -15.70 -24.09
CA VAL A 346 -19.96 -16.39 -23.85
C VAL A 346 -19.96 -17.73 -24.56
N GLY A 347 -19.01 -17.92 -25.48
CA GLY A 347 -18.71 -19.18 -26.15
C GLY A 347 -17.41 -19.77 -25.63
N VAL A 348 -17.30 -21.10 -25.56
CA VAL A 348 -16.09 -21.81 -25.10
C VAL A 348 -15.72 -22.88 -26.12
N HIS A 349 -14.45 -22.88 -26.54
CA HIS A 349 -13.94 -23.73 -27.62
C HIS A 349 -12.56 -24.27 -27.30
N GLU A 350 -12.28 -25.49 -27.77
CA GLU A 350 -10.94 -26.09 -27.68
C GLU A 350 -10.09 -25.79 -28.94
N HIS A 351 -10.71 -25.29 -30.01
CA HIS A 351 -10.05 -25.13 -31.31
C HIS A 351 -10.53 -23.87 -32.03
N TRP A 352 -9.65 -23.24 -32.82
CA TRP A 352 -9.95 -22.04 -33.59
C TRP A 352 -11.10 -22.19 -34.59
N PHE A 353 -11.29 -23.39 -35.14
CA PHE A 353 -12.39 -23.63 -36.09
C PHE A 353 -13.76 -23.32 -35.48
N GLY A 354 -14.02 -23.78 -34.24
CA GLY A 354 -15.28 -23.51 -33.55
C GLY A 354 -15.47 -22.03 -33.22
N VAL A 355 -14.40 -21.33 -32.84
CA VAL A 355 -14.41 -19.87 -32.62
C VAL A 355 -14.81 -19.13 -33.90
N LEU A 356 -14.18 -19.46 -35.02
CA LEU A 356 -14.45 -18.79 -36.30
C LEU A 356 -15.86 -19.10 -36.81
N GLU A 357 -16.36 -20.32 -36.62
CA GLU A 357 -17.74 -20.70 -36.98
C GLU A 357 -18.77 -19.96 -36.11
N GLU A 358 -18.55 -19.86 -34.79
CA GLU A 358 -19.42 -19.08 -33.91
C GLU A 358 -19.47 -17.61 -34.34
N ILE A 359 -18.31 -16.98 -34.56
CA ILE A 359 -18.24 -15.56 -34.92
C ILE A 359 -18.88 -15.30 -36.28
N ALA A 360 -18.68 -16.18 -37.25
CA ALA A 360 -19.29 -16.07 -38.58
C ALA A 360 -20.83 -16.13 -38.54
N SER A 361 -21.41 -16.78 -37.52
CA SER A 361 -22.86 -16.87 -37.32
C SER A 361 -23.49 -15.58 -36.79
N PHE A 362 -22.69 -14.65 -36.26
CA PHE A 362 -23.18 -13.37 -35.75
C PHE A 362 -23.55 -12.40 -36.88
N PRO A 363 -24.37 -11.36 -36.61
CA PRO A 363 -24.59 -10.30 -37.59
C PRO A 363 -23.28 -9.67 -38.07
N VAL A 364 -23.24 -9.23 -39.33
CA VAL A 364 -22.08 -8.51 -39.89
C VAL A 364 -21.82 -7.24 -39.06
N GLN A 365 -20.54 -6.89 -38.91
CA GLN A 365 -19.98 -5.88 -38.01
C GLN A 365 -20.10 -6.20 -36.52
N THR A 366 -20.49 -7.41 -36.12
CA THR A 366 -20.39 -7.81 -34.70
C THR A 366 -18.93 -7.90 -34.30
N GLN A 367 -18.56 -7.15 -33.26
CA GLN A 367 -17.24 -7.21 -32.62
C GLN A 367 -17.31 -8.11 -31.38
N VAL A 368 -16.31 -8.95 -31.21
CA VAL A 368 -16.15 -9.80 -30.02
C VAL A 368 -14.71 -9.78 -29.54
N LEU A 369 -14.51 -10.13 -28.27
CA LEU A 369 -13.20 -10.39 -27.70
C LEU A 369 -12.99 -11.90 -27.62
N VAL A 370 -11.86 -12.40 -28.11
CA VAL A 370 -11.44 -13.79 -27.98
C VAL A 370 -10.34 -13.85 -26.94
N TRP A 371 -10.60 -14.54 -25.84
CA TRP A 371 -9.61 -14.83 -24.81
C TRP A 371 -8.99 -16.20 -25.06
N LEU A 372 -7.73 -16.20 -25.49
CA LEU A 372 -6.88 -17.37 -25.58
C LEU A 372 -6.26 -17.66 -24.22
N ARG A 373 -6.55 -18.83 -23.66
CA ARG A 373 -6.05 -19.29 -22.36
C ARG A 373 -4.99 -20.36 -22.60
N ARG A 374 -3.83 -20.22 -21.93
CA ARG A 374 -2.70 -21.14 -22.06
C ARG A 374 -2.35 -21.79 -20.74
N ARG A 375 -1.81 -23.00 -20.84
CA ARG A 375 -1.18 -23.70 -19.73
C ARG A 375 0.33 -23.66 -19.87
N ASP A 376 1.03 -23.64 -18.74
CA ASP A 376 2.46 -23.94 -18.71
C ASP A 376 2.72 -25.43 -18.95
N VAL A 377 4.00 -25.80 -18.98
CA VAL A 377 4.47 -27.18 -19.19
C VAL A 377 3.98 -28.18 -18.14
N ARG A 378 3.49 -27.69 -16.98
CA ARG A 378 2.94 -28.50 -15.89
C ARG A 378 1.41 -28.59 -15.94
N GLY A 379 0.78 -27.94 -16.91
CA GLY A 379 -0.66 -27.95 -17.09
C GLY A 379 -1.41 -26.94 -16.22
N ARG A 380 -0.71 -26.00 -15.56
CA ARG A 380 -1.34 -24.91 -14.81
C ARG A 380 -1.69 -23.79 -15.77
N GLU A 381 -2.84 -23.15 -15.60
CA GLU A 381 -3.17 -21.97 -16.41
C GLU A 381 -2.28 -20.80 -16.00
N SER A 382 -1.60 -20.20 -16.98
CA SER A 382 -0.50 -19.26 -16.68
C SER A 382 -0.51 -17.99 -17.55
N VAL A 383 -0.84 -18.05 -18.84
CA VAL A 383 -0.85 -16.82 -19.66
C VAL A 383 -2.08 -16.77 -20.54
N GLY A 384 -2.85 -15.70 -20.42
CA GLY A 384 -3.94 -15.35 -21.32
C GLY A 384 -3.49 -14.41 -22.45
N HIS A 385 -4.25 -14.32 -23.53
CA HIS A 385 -4.10 -13.31 -24.57
C HIS A 385 -5.46 -12.92 -25.12
N LEU A 386 -5.71 -11.63 -25.23
CA LEU A 386 -6.95 -11.07 -25.74
C LEU A 386 -6.76 -10.64 -27.20
N LEU A 387 -7.62 -11.16 -28.08
CA LEU A 387 -7.67 -10.83 -29.50
C LEU A 387 -9.04 -10.23 -29.81
N VAL A 388 -9.08 -9.25 -30.71
CA VAL A 388 -10.34 -8.67 -31.18
C VAL A 388 -10.74 -9.38 -32.47
N ALA A 389 -12.00 -9.80 -32.57
CA ALA A 389 -12.53 -10.38 -33.79
C ALA A 389 -13.75 -9.60 -34.28
N VAL A 390 -13.88 -9.48 -35.59
CA VAL A 390 -15.04 -8.84 -36.24
C VAL A 390 -15.57 -9.77 -37.32
N ASN A 391 -16.88 -10.03 -37.30
CA ASN A 391 -17.53 -10.67 -38.44
C ASN A 391 -17.75 -9.62 -39.54
N ASP A 392 -16.95 -9.63 -40.59
CA ASP A 392 -17.05 -8.67 -41.69
C ASP A 392 -17.77 -9.28 -42.91
N THR A 393 -18.02 -8.47 -43.95
CA THR A 393 -18.67 -8.95 -45.19
C THR A 393 -17.89 -10.04 -45.90
N ASP A 394 -16.56 -10.04 -45.76
CA ASP A 394 -15.65 -11.01 -46.40
C ASP A 394 -15.30 -12.19 -45.48
N GLY A 395 -15.88 -12.25 -44.27
CA GLY A 395 -15.64 -13.26 -43.25
C GLY A 395 -15.06 -12.71 -41.95
N VAL A 396 -14.65 -13.62 -41.06
CA VAL A 396 -14.13 -13.27 -39.74
C VAL A 396 -12.70 -12.73 -39.85
N ARG A 397 -12.47 -11.53 -39.32
CA ARG A 397 -11.15 -10.91 -39.19
C ARG A 397 -10.72 -10.91 -37.73
N LEU A 398 -9.49 -11.35 -37.46
CA LEU A 398 -8.86 -11.36 -36.14
C LEU A 398 -7.74 -10.31 -36.08
N PHE A 399 -7.65 -9.61 -34.96
CA PHE A 399 -6.70 -8.55 -34.71
C PHE A 399 -6.03 -8.75 -33.35
N ASP A 400 -4.71 -8.59 -33.32
CA ASP A 400 -3.95 -8.52 -32.07
C ASP A 400 -3.67 -7.06 -31.72
N PRO A 401 -4.32 -6.49 -30.69
CA PRO A 401 -4.12 -5.10 -30.31
C PRO A 401 -2.70 -4.82 -29.80
N MET A 402 -1.94 -5.86 -29.43
CA MET A 402 -0.56 -5.73 -28.95
C MET A 402 0.47 -5.73 -30.09
N ASP A 403 0.06 -6.00 -31.33
CA ASP A 403 0.94 -5.97 -32.50
C ASP A 403 0.76 -4.66 -33.29
N GLY A 404 1.86 -3.95 -33.58
CA GLY A 404 1.82 -2.70 -34.33
C GLY A 404 1.28 -2.81 -35.76
N ARG A 405 1.08 -4.03 -36.29
CA ARG A 405 0.44 -4.32 -37.58
C ARG A 405 -0.89 -5.08 -37.41
N ALA A 406 -1.36 -5.23 -36.17
CA ALA A 406 -2.55 -5.97 -35.77
C ALA A 406 -2.59 -7.44 -36.23
N GLN A 407 -1.44 -8.08 -36.45
CA GLN A 407 -1.39 -9.47 -36.92
C GLN A 407 -1.45 -10.47 -35.76
N PRO A 408 -2.49 -11.33 -35.69
CA PRO A 408 -2.61 -12.31 -34.63
C PRO A 408 -1.60 -13.45 -34.79
N LEU A 409 -0.99 -13.84 -33.68
CA LEU A 409 -0.26 -15.11 -33.60
C LEU A 409 -1.26 -16.23 -33.28
N ILE A 410 -1.56 -17.07 -34.27
CA ILE A 410 -2.51 -18.17 -34.11
C ILE A 410 -1.80 -19.37 -33.50
N GLU A 411 -2.14 -19.65 -32.24
CA GLU A 411 -1.68 -20.87 -31.57
C GLU A 411 -2.47 -22.09 -32.06
N THR A 412 -1.75 -23.15 -32.41
CA THR A 412 -2.33 -24.34 -33.03
C THR A 412 -2.97 -25.31 -32.05
N ALA A 413 -2.63 -25.23 -30.76
CA ALA A 413 -3.14 -26.11 -29.70
C ALA A 413 -3.45 -25.32 -28.42
N PRO A 414 -4.42 -24.40 -28.44
CA PRO A 414 -4.80 -23.63 -27.26
C PRO A 414 -5.42 -24.54 -26.20
N PHE A 415 -5.26 -24.20 -24.91
CA PHE A 415 -5.95 -24.94 -23.85
C PHE A 415 -7.46 -24.65 -23.89
N GLU A 416 -7.83 -23.38 -24.00
CA GLU A 416 -9.22 -22.95 -24.17
C GLU A 416 -9.24 -21.62 -24.91
N LEU A 417 -10.22 -21.44 -25.79
CA LEU A 417 -10.58 -20.19 -26.42
C LEU A 417 -11.97 -19.79 -25.95
N ARG A 418 -12.11 -18.56 -25.45
CA ARG A 418 -13.38 -18.02 -24.97
C ARG A 418 -13.80 -16.82 -25.80
N VAL A 419 -14.97 -16.88 -26.41
CA VAL A 419 -15.57 -15.80 -27.19
C VAL A 419 -16.47 -14.98 -26.27
N LEU A 420 -16.22 -13.69 -26.15
CA LEU A 420 -16.98 -12.75 -25.32
C LEU A 420 -17.65 -11.74 -26.25
N ARG A 421 -18.97 -11.78 -26.30
CA ARG A 421 -19.78 -10.85 -27.09
C ARG A 421 -20.34 -9.76 -26.21
N PHE A 422 -20.14 -8.51 -26.59
CA PHE A 422 -20.60 -7.33 -25.86
C PHE A 422 -21.92 -6.81 -26.41
N GLY A 423 -22.77 -6.28 -25.54
CA GLY A 423 -23.97 -5.54 -25.93
C GLY A 423 -23.58 -4.11 -26.31
N LEU A 424 -24.04 -3.65 -27.48
CA LEU A 424 -23.92 -2.25 -27.88
C LEU A 424 -24.82 -1.33 -27.04
#